data_AF-A0A7H0JXB2-F1
#
_entry.id   AF-A0A7H0JXB2-F1
#
_cell.length_a   1.000
_cell.length_b   1.000
_cell.length_c   1.000
_cell.angle_alpha   90.00
_cell.angle_beta   90.00
_cell.angle_gamma   90.00
#
_symmetry.space_group_name_H-M   'P 1'
#
loop_
_entity.id
_entity.type
_entity.pdbx_description
1 polymer ?
#
loop_
_entity_poly.entity_id
_entity_poly.type
_entity_poly.pdbx_seq_one_letter_code
_entity_poly.pdbx_strand_id
1 'polypeptide(L)'
;MTDTLNRPDSCSNDCPAAGAAVEPGAGERLNRLRAAVLGANDGIVSTASVVVGVAGATANQTTIAMSGLAAVVGGAVSMALGEYVSVSSQRDSERAMGMAERHQVNPWTAGIASFFAFLLGAALPFITALVAPEAARIVSIFLVTLVALALTGALSAKLGDAPVGRSVARIVIGGSLALAVTFAVGSLFGATAV
;
A
#
# COMPACT_ATOMS: atom_id res chain seq x y z
N MET A 1 57.58 -24.15 21.57
CA MET A 1 56.58 -24.57 20.58
C MET A 1 55.21 -24.41 21.21
N THR A 2 54.78 -23.20 21.61
CA THR A 2 54.31 -22.08 20.77
C THR A 2 53.28 -22.54 19.74
N ASP A 3 51.99 -22.34 20.03
CA ASP A 3 51.23 -21.36 19.26
C ASP A 3 49.98 -20.87 20.00
N THR A 4 50.17 -19.76 20.72
CA THR A 4 49.15 -18.77 21.06
C THR A 4 48.97 -17.87 19.84
N LEU A 5 47.98 -18.14 19.00
CA LEU A 5 47.51 -17.28 17.91
C LEU A 5 45.97 -17.40 17.90
N ASN A 6 45.14 -16.37 17.90
CA ASN A 6 45.34 -14.95 17.67
C ASN A 6 43.99 -14.30 18.03
N ARG A 7 43.84 -13.80 19.26
CA ARG A 7 42.71 -12.94 19.63
C ARG A 7 43.19 -11.52 19.32
N PRO A 8 42.63 -10.81 18.33
CA PRO A 8 43.04 -9.43 18.08
C PRO A 8 42.47 -8.54 19.21
N ASP A 9 43.26 -8.41 20.27
CA ASP A 9 43.04 -7.51 21.40
C ASP A 9 43.44 -6.07 21.02
N SER A 10 42.92 -5.57 19.89
CA SER A 10 43.23 -4.23 19.38
C SER A 10 41.97 -3.52 18.86
N CYS A 11 41.04 -3.21 19.75
CA CYS A 11 40.39 -1.90 19.67
C CYS A 11 41.14 -0.97 20.63
N SER A 12 42.26 -0.42 20.15
CA SER A 12 42.71 0.91 20.55
C SER A 12 41.57 1.89 20.33
N ASN A 13 41.52 2.96 21.14
CA ASN A 13 40.45 3.94 21.37
C ASN A 13 39.74 4.64 20.17
N ASP A 14 39.67 4.02 18.98
CA ASP A 14 38.97 4.47 17.77
C ASP A 14 38.01 3.40 17.22
N CYS A 15 37.45 2.53 18.08
CA CYS A 15 36.26 1.77 17.72
C CYS A 15 35.13 2.81 17.50
N PRO A 16 34.54 2.97 16.29
CA PRO A 16 33.49 3.97 16.08
C PRO A 16 32.38 3.69 17.10
N ALA A 17 32.05 4.72 17.88
CA ALA A 17 31.07 4.64 18.95
C ALA A 17 29.90 3.76 18.52
N ALA A 18 29.71 2.66 19.26
CA ALA A 18 28.62 1.73 19.09
C ALA A 18 27.37 2.50 18.64
N GLY A 19 26.89 2.13 17.45
CA GLY A 19 25.90 2.88 16.70
C GLY A 19 24.81 3.44 17.61
N ALA A 20 24.54 4.73 17.41
CA ALA A 20 23.48 5.49 18.05
C ALA A 20 22.32 4.58 18.47
N ALA A 21 22.01 4.60 19.76
CA ALA A 21 20.91 3.84 20.32
C ALA A 21 19.67 4.02 19.45
N VAL A 22 19.29 2.97 18.72
CA VAL A 22 18.02 2.94 18.02
C VAL A 22 16.95 2.95 19.12
N GLU A 23 16.18 4.03 19.17
CA GLU A 23 15.05 4.18 20.08
C GLU A 23 14.19 2.89 20.08
N PRO A 24 13.93 2.28 21.25
CA PRO A 24 13.15 1.05 21.32
C PRO A 24 11.76 1.28 20.71
N GLY A 25 11.50 0.64 19.56
CA GLY A 25 10.24 0.74 18.81
C GLY A 25 10.31 1.35 17.41
N ALA A 26 11.47 1.80 16.93
CA ALA A 26 11.61 2.38 15.58
C ALA A 26 11.23 1.40 14.44
N GLY A 27 11.63 0.12 14.54
CA GLY A 27 11.32 -0.90 13.53
C GLY A 27 9.84 -1.24 13.43
N GLU A 28 9.14 -1.27 14.57
CA GLU A 28 7.69 -1.48 14.60
C GLU A 28 6.91 -0.33 13.96
N ARG A 29 7.31 0.91 14.25
CA ARG A 29 6.71 2.10 13.62
C ARG A 29 6.92 2.10 12.11
N LEU A 30 8.12 1.75 11.64
CA LEU A 30 8.43 1.70 10.21
C LEU A 30 7.59 0.64 9.49
N ASN A 31 7.43 -0.56 10.05
CA ASN A 31 6.59 -1.57 9.42
C ASN A 31 5.10 -1.19 9.42
N ARG A 32 4.60 -0.60 10.52
CA ARG A 32 3.22 -0.07 10.56
C ARG A 32 3.00 1.01 9.50
N LEU A 33 3.97 1.90 9.34
CA LEU A 33 3.93 2.97 8.33
C LEU A 33 3.95 2.40 6.91
N ARG A 34 4.79 1.39 6.65
CA ARG A 34 4.82 0.65 5.39
C ARG A 34 3.47 0.01 5.08
N ALA A 35 2.93 -0.74 6.03
CA ALA A 35 1.64 -1.43 5.92
C ALA A 35 0.50 -0.44 5.63
N ALA A 36 0.47 0.69 6.34
CA ALA A 36 -0.52 1.75 6.12
C ALA A 36 -0.38 2.39 4.73
N VAL A 37 0.83 2.74 4.29
CA VAL A 37 1.05 3.33 2.96
C VAL A 37 0.64 2.37 1.85
N LEU A 38 0.99 1.08 2.00
CA LEU A 38 0.64 0.05 1.02
C LEU A 38 -0.88 -0.13 0.96
N GLY A 39 -1.53 -0.22 2.12
CA GLY A 39 -2.99 -0.30 2.22
C GLY A 39 -3.70 0.90 1.56
N ALA A 40 -3.27 2.14 1.85
CA ALA A 40 -3.88 3.34 1.28
C ALA A 40 -3.74 3.42 -0.24
N ASN A 41 -2.55 3.17 -0.78
CA ASN A 41 -2.32 3.19 -2.22
C ASN A 41 -3.10 2.08 -2.92
N ASP A 42 -3.14 0.88 -2.34
CA ASP A 42 -3.90 -0.23 -2.90
C ASP A 42 -5.41 0.06 -2.86
N GLY A 43 -5.93 0.63 -1.77
CA GLY A 43 -7.32 1.07 -1.65
C GLY A 43 -7.72 2.08 -2.72
N ILE A 44 -6.87 3.07 -2.99
CA ILE A 44 -7.09 4.07 -4.05
C ILE A 44 -7.12 3.38 -5.43
N VAL A 45 -6.06 2.65 -5.79
CA VAL A 45 -5.92 2.11 -7.15
C VAL A 45 -6.96 1.02 -7.41
N SER A 46 -7.11 0.04 -6.52
CA SER A 46 -7.99 -1.11 -6.74
C SER A 46 -9.45 -0.71 -6.83
N THR A 47 -9.94 0.13 -5.91
CA THR A 47 -11.33 0.59 -5.90
C THR A 47 -11.63 1.46 -7.11
N ALA A 48 -10.73 2.40 -7.44
CA ALA A 48 -10.89 3.21 -8.64
C ALA A 48 -10.89 2.36 -9.91
N SER A 49 -10.02 1.35 -9.99
CA SER A 49 -9.91 0.47 -11.17
C SER A 49 -11.17 -0.36 -11.39
N VAL A 50 -11.75 -0.93 -10.32
CA VAL A 50 -13.02 -1.66 -10.41
C VAL A 50 -14.14 -0.73 -10.84
N VAL A 51 -14.26 0.42 -10.17
CA VAL A 51 -15.36 1.35 -10.42
C VAL A 51 -15.29 1.98 -11.81
N VAL A 52 -14.10 2.35 -12.28
CA VAL A 52 -13.86 2.84 -13.65
C VAL A 52 -14.14 1.76 -14.67
N GLY A 53 -13.72 0.51 -14.42
CA GLY A 53 -14.00 -0.60 -15.33
C GLY A 53 -15.50 -0.87 -15.46
N VAL A 54 -16.23 -0.93 -14.34
CA VAL A 54 -17.68 -1.11 -14.37
C VAL A 54 -18.38 0.10 -15.00
N ALA A 55 -17.94 1.32 -14.72
CA ALA A 55 -18.48 2.53 -15.35
C ALA A 55 -18.19 2.60 -16.86
N GLY A 56 -17.14 1.93 -17.34
CA GLY A 56 -16.87 1.74 -18.77
C GLY A 56 -17.85 0.77 -19.43
N ALA A 57 -18.44 -0.16 -18.67
CA ALA A 57 -19.38 -1.16 -19.17
C ALA A 57 -20.86 -0.74 -19.05
N THR A 58 -21.21 0.12 -18.09
CA THR A 58 -22.60 0.54 -17.83
C THR A 58 -22.71 1.94 -17.24
N ALA A 59 -23.79 2.64 -17.56
CA ALA A 59 -24.13 3.92 -16.94
C ALA A 59 -24.90 3.76 -15.60
N ASN A 60 -25.42 2.56 -15.31
CA ASN A 60 -26.30 2.32 -14.17
C ASN A 60 -25.57 2.56 -12.83
N GLN A 61 -26.01 3.60 -12.10
CA GLN A 61 -25.40 4.01 -10.84
C GLN A 61 -25.47 2.93 -9.77
N THR A 62 -26.54 2.13 -9.72
CA THR A 62 -26.69 1.04 -8.75
C THR A 62 -25.64 -0.05 -8.98
N THR A 63 -25.37 -0.43 -10.23
CA THR A 63 -24.34 -1.42 -10.57
C THR A 63 -22.94 -0.93 -10.22
N ILE A 64 -22.66 0.35 -10.50
CA ILE A 64 -21.38 0.99 -10.14
C ILE A 64 -21.22 1.07 -8.63
N ALA A 65 -22.26 1.46 -7.89
CA ALA A 65 -22.22 1.56 -6.43
C ALA A 65 -22.01 0.19 -5.77
N MET A 66 -22.72 -0.85 -6.23
CA MET A 66 -22.61 -2.20 -5.68
C MET A 66 -21.22 -2.81 -5.91
N SER A 67 -20.68 -2.67 -7.13
CA SER A 67 -19.34 -3.16 -7.45
C SER A 67 -18.24 -2.40 -6.68
N GLY A 68 -18.37 -1.08 -6.57
CA GLY A 68 -17.46 -0.26 -5.77
C GLY A 68 -17.49 -0.63 -4.30
N LEU A 69 -18.68 -0.81 -3.71
CA LEU A 69 -18.80 -1.21 -2.31
C LEU A 69 -18.23 -2.62 -2.07
N ALA A 70 -18.48 -3.55 -2.99
CA ALA A 70 -17.89 -4.88 -2.93
C ALA A 70 -16.35 -4.83 -3.00
N ALA A 71 -15.79 -3.97 -3.86
CA ALA A 71 -14.35 -3.76 -3.95
C ALA A 71 -13.77 -3.16 -2.66
N VAL A 72 -14.43 -2.18 -2.07
CA VAL A 72 -14.01 -1.56 -0.79
C VAL A 72 -13.96 -2.61 0.32
N VAL A 73 -15.05 -3.34 0.51
CA VAL A 73 -15.18 -4.31 1.62
C VAL A 73 -14.26 -5.51 1.40
N GLY A 74 -14.35 -6.13 0.22
CA GLY A 74 -13.55 -7.30 -0.13
C GLY A 74 -12.05 -6.98 -0.15
N GLY A 75 -11.68 -5.83 -0.73
CA GLY A 75 -10.29 -5.37 -0.76
C GLY A 75 -9.72 -5.08 0.62
N ALA A 76 -10.46 -4.39 1.48
CA ALA A 76 -9.98 -4.09 2.84
C ALA A 76 -9.74 -5.38 3.66
N VAL A 77 -10.67 -6.34 3.61
CA VAL A 77 -10.53 -7.63 4.30
C VAL A 77 -9.35 -8.42 3.72
N SER A 78 -9.24 -8.49 2.40
CA SER A 78 -8.15 -9.20 1.73
C SER A 78 -6.79 -8.60 2.09
N MET A 79 -6.69 -7.27 2.13
CA MET A 79 -5.48 -6.54 2.48
C MET A 79 -5.07 -6.76 3.94
N ALA A 80 -6.03 -6.76 4.87
CA ALA A 80 -5.79 -7.05 6.28
C ALA A 80 -5.24 -8.46 6.50
N LEU A 81 -5.86 -9.45 5.82
CA LEU A 81 -5.43 -10.84 5.88
C LEU A 81 -4.08 -11.05 5.20
N GLY A 82 -3.83 -10.40 4.06
CA GLY A 82 -2.56 -10.47 3.33
C GLY A 82 -1.40 -9.95 4.17
N GLU A 83 -1.58 -8.81 4.84
CA GLU A 83 -0.56 -8.27 5.74
C GLU A 83 -0.37 -9.15 6.98
N TYR A 84 -1.45 -9.66 7.58
CA TYR A 84 -1.36 -10.60 8.71
C TYR A 84 -0.51 -11.83 8.34
N VAL A 85 -0.83 -12.48 7.21
CA VAL A 85 -0.12 -13.67 6.74
C VAL A 85 1.32 -13.36 6.39
N SER A 86 1.58 -12.20 5.77
CA SER A 86 2.94 -11.77 5.45
C SER A 86 3.80 -11.60 6.70
N VAL A 87 3.29 -10.90 7.72
CA VAL A 87 4.03 -10.65 8.96
C VAL A 87 4.14 -11.92 9.81
N SER A 88 3.11 -12.78 9.84
CA SER A 88 3.20 -14.06 10.55
C SER A 88 4.26 -14.98 9.92
N SER A 89 4.29 -15.08 8.59
CA SER A 89 5.29 -15.89 7.88
C SER A 89 6.71 -15.39 8.08
N GLN A 90 6.91 -14.06 8.12
CA GLN A 90 8.23 -13.48 8.43
C GLN A 90 8.68 -13.86 9.84
N ARG A 91 7.80 -13.72 10.83
CA ARG A 91 8.08 -14.12 12.22
C ARG A 91 8.40 -15.60 12.38
N ASP A 92 7.66 -16.47 11.70
CA ASP A 92 7.90 -17.92 11.76
C ASP A 92 9.24 -18.29 11.10
N SER A 93 9.60 -17.61 10.01
CA SER A 93 10.89 -17.78 9.34
C SER A 93 12.07 -17.32 10.21
N GLU A 94 11.95 -16.15 10.86
CA GLU A 94 12.95 -15.66 11.82
C GLU A 94 13.16 -16.64 12.98
N ARG A 95 12.07 -17.21 13.52
CA ARG A 95 12.14 -18.22 14.59
C ARG A 95 12.82 -19.49 14.14
N ALA A 96 12.52 -19.98 12.94
CA ALA A 96 13.14 -21.17 12.38
C ALA A 96 14.65 -20.99 12.16
N MET A 97 15.08 -19.77 11.79
CA MET A 97 16.50 -19.44 11.58
C MET A 97 17.23 -19.07 12.89
N GLY A 98 16.56 -19.08 14.04
CA GLY A 98 17.15 -18.64 15.32
C GLY A 98 17.45 -17.13 15.37
N MET A 99 16.92 -16.36 14.42
CA MET A 99 17.06 -14.90 14.30
C MET A 99 15.87 -14.16 14.93
N ALA A 100 15.19 -14.79 15.89
CA ALA A 100 14.01 -14.20 16.52
C ALA A 100 14.43 -12.96 17.32
N GLU A 101 14.12 -11.78 16.78
CA GLU A 101 14.50 -10.51 17.37
C GLU A 101 13.47 -10.05 18.41
N ARG A 102 13.91 -9.30 19.43
CA ARG A 102 13.01 -8.84 20.51
C ARG A 102 11.94 -7.81 20.07
N HIS A 103 12.04 -7.30 18.84
CA HIS A 103 11.19 -6.22 18.30
C HIS A 103 10.33 -6.67 17.10
N GLN A 104 9.70 -7.83 17.21
CA GLN A 104 8.81 -8.33 16.15
C GLN A 104 7.49 -7.56 16.10
N VAL A 105 7.10 -7.12 14.91
CA VAL A 105 5.86 -6.36 14.68
C VAL A 105 4.64 -7.27 14.74
N ASN A 106 3.60 -6.91 15.51
CA ASN A 106 2.41 -7.75 15.66
C ASN A 106 1.59 -7.86 14.36
N PRO A 107 1.36 -9.07 13.79
CA PRO A 107 0.56 -9.31 12.60
C PRO A 107 -0.82 -8.68 12.67
N TRP A 108 -1.45 -8.73 13.85
CA TRP A 108 -2.77 -8.11 14.05
C TRP A 108 -2.71 -6.60 13.88
N THR A 109 -1.70 -5.96 14.47
CA THR A 109 -1.57 -4.50 14.37
C THR A 109 -1.24 -4.07 12.95
N ALA A 110 -0.41 -4.82 12.23
CA ALA A 110 -0.12 -4.56 10.83
C ALA A 110 -1.37 -4.74 9.96
N GLY A 111 -2.10 -5.85 10.12
CA GLY A 111 -3.34 -6.12 9.38
C GLY A 111 -4.43 -5.07 9.62
N ILE A 112 -4.65 -4.66 10.88
CA ILE A 112 -5.63 -3.61 11.22
C ILE A 112 -5.21 -2.25 10.65
N ALA A 113 -3.93 -1.89 10.73
CA ALA A 113 -3.43 -0.65 10.13
C ALA A 113 -3.67 -0.62 8.62
N SER A 114 -3.37 -1.73 7.93
CA SER A 114 -3.63 -1.88 6.50
C SER A 114 -5.11 -1.82 6.15
N PHE A 115 -5.98 -2.45 6.96
CA PHE A 115 -7.44 -2.42 6.77
C PHE A 115 -7.97 -0.98 6.73
N PHE A 116 -7.66 -0.19 7.77
CA PHE A 116 -8.16 1.18 7.86
C PHE A 116 -7.51 2.10 6.83
N ALA A 117 -6.23 1.91 6.53
CA ALA A 117 -5.56 2.68 5.50
C ALA A 117 -6.17 2.39 4.11
N PHE A 118 -6.49 1.13 3.81
CA PHE A 118 -7.20 0.75 2.59
C PHE A 118 -8.56 1.43 2.50
N LEU A 119 -9.39 1.36 3.56
CA LEU A 119 -10.71 2.01 3.57
C LEU A 119 -10.60 3.52 3.33
N LEU A 120 -9.63 4.17 3.96
CA LEU A 120 -9.38 5.60 3.79
C LEU A 120 -8.97 5.93 2.35
N GLY A 121 -8.07 5.12 1.77
CA GLY A 121 -7.65 5.27 0.38
C GLY A 121 -8.80 5.05 -0.61
N ALA A 122 -9.60 4.02 -0.39
CA ALA A 122 -10.72 3.64 -1.23
C ALA A 122 -11.89 4.64 -1.19
N ALA A 123 -12.04 5.38 -0.08
CA ALA A 123 -13.14 6.33 0.11
C ALA A 123 -13.17 7.41 -0.97
N LEU A 124 -12.02 7.98 -1.35
CA LEU A 124 -11.96 9.07 -2.33
C LEU A 124 -12.52 8.68 -3.72
N PRO A 125 -11.99 7.65 -4.41
CA PRO A 125 -12.53 7.25 -5.70
C PRO A 125 -13.96 6.71 -5.61
N PHE A 126 -14.31 6.02 -4.52
CA PHE A 126 -15.66 5.50 -4.33
C PHE A 126 -16.70 6.62 -4.19
N ILE A 127 -16.47 7.59 -3.29
CA ILE A 127 -17.36 8.74 -3.12
C ILE A 127 -17.46 9.54 -4.42
N THR A 128 -16.33 9.75 -5.10
CA THR A 128 -16.31 10.45 -6.39
C THR A 128 -17.21 9.77 -7.41
N ALA A 129 -17.19 8.44 -7.49
CA ALA A 129 -18.03 7.71 -8.42
C ALA A 129 -19.54 7.82 -8.12
N LEU A 130 -19.91 7.98 -6.85
CA LEU A 130 -21.30 8.12 -6.43
C LEU A 130 -21.86 9.53 -6.70
N VAL A 131 -21.02 10.55 -6.54
CA VAL A 131 -21.46 11.96 -6.61
C VAL A 131 -21.23 12.58 -7.99
N ALA A 132 -20.25 12.09 -8.76
CA ALA A 132 -19.91 12.69 -10.04
C ALA A 132 -21.08 12.57 -11.05
N PRO A 133 -21.36 13.64 -11.82
CA PRO A 133 -22.39 13.64 -12.84
C PRO A 133 -22.07 12.61 -13.93
N GLU A 134 -23.10 11.98 -14.50
CA GLU A 134 -22.95 10.85 -15.42
C GLU A 134 -22.00 11.15 -16.59
N ALA A 135 -22.12 12.34 -17.18
CA ALA A 135 -21.30 12.77 -18.31
C ALA A 135 -19.80 12.89 -18.00
N ALA A 136 -19.43 13.13 -16.73
CA ALA A 136 -18.04 13.35 -16.33
C ALA A 136 -17.53 12.32 -15.32
N ARG A 137 -18.29 11.26 -15.03
CA ARG A 137 -17.99 10.30 -13.95
C ARG A 137 -16.60 9.69 -14.11
N ILE A 138 -16.30 9.14 -15.27
CA ILE A 138 -15.02 8.45 -15.54
C ILE A 138 -13.85 9.43 -15.43
N VAL A 139 -13.94 10.59 -16.08
CA VAL A 139 -12.90 11.62 -16.03
C VAL A 139 -12.68 12.12 -14.60
N SER A 140 -13.76 12.33 -13.84
CA SER A 140 -13.69 12.78 -12.44
C SER A 140 -12.98 11.75 -11.56
N ILE A 141 -13.31 10.46 -11.69
CA ILE A 141 -12.65 9.40 -10.94
C ILE A 141 -11.15 9.35 -11.30
N PHE A 142 -10.81 9.42 -12.59
CA PHE A 142 -9.41 9.47 -13.02
C PHE A 142 -8.65 10.62 -12.36
N LEU A 143 -9.14 11.85 -12.51
CA LEU A 143 -8.46 13.04 -11.97
C LEU A 143 -8.31 12.98 -10.46
N VAL A 144 -9.38 12.65 -9.72
CA VAL A 144 -9.33 12.53 -8.27
C VAL A 144 -8.37 11.43 -7.83
N THR A 145 -8.36 10.29 -8.53
CA THR A 145 -7.46 9.17 -8.23
C THR A 145 -6.01 9.57 -8.45
N LEU A 146 -5.68 10.23 -9.57
CA LEU A 146 -4.30 10.65 -9.85
C LEU A 146 -3.81 11.69 -8.83
N VAL A 147 -4.67 12.63 -8.43
CA VAL A 147 -4.34 13.59 -7.36
C VAL A 147 -4.14 12.87 -6.04
N ALA A 148 -5.03 11.94 -5.67
CA ALA A 148 -4.90 11.14 -4.45
C ALA A 148 -3.58 10.36 -4.43
N LEU A 149 -3.24 9.68 -5.52
CA LEU A 149 -1.98 8.93 -5.67
C LEU A 149 -0.74 9.83 -5.62
N ALA A 150 -0.81 11.01 -6.22
CA ALA A 150 0.29 11.96 -6.14
C ALA A 150 0.51 12.45 -4.69
N LEU A 151 -0.58 12.74 -3.97
CA LEU A 151 -0.53 13.18 -2.57
C LEU A 151 -0.03 12.06 -1.66
N THR A 152 -0.58 10.85 -1.78
CA THR A 152 -0.13 9.72 -0.96
C THR A 152 1.30 9.32 -1.30
N GLY A 153 1.69 9.32 -2.56
CA GLY A 153 3.07 9.05 -2.99
C GLY A 153 4.07 10.08 -2.46
N ALA A 154 3.67 11.36 -2.42
CA ALA A 154 4.50 12.43 -1.86
C ALA A 154 4.61 12.32 -0.33
N LEU A 155 3.50 12.07 0.36
CA LEU A 155 3.49 11.87 1.81
C LEU A 155 4.34 10.66 2.20
N SER A 156 4.17 9.54 1.50
CA SER A 156 4.93 8.30 1.75
C SER A 156 6.43 8.50 1.57
N ALA A 157 6.84 9.25 0.55
CA ALA A 157 8.24 9.56 0.31
C ALA A 157 8.83 10.46 1.40
N LYS A 158 8.06 11.46 1.85
CA LYS A 158 8.48 12.35 2.96
C LYS A 158 8.62 11.60 4.28
N LEU A 159 7.75 10.62 4.54
CA LEU A 159 7.80 9.82 5.76
C LEU A 159 8.93 8.77 5.75
N GLY A 160 9.40 8.38 4.57
CA GLY A 160 10.47 7.38 4.40
C GLY A 160 11.80 7.95 3.93
N ASP A 161 12.03 9.27 4.05
CA ASP A 161 13.24 9.98 3.59
C ASP A 161 13.68 9.62 2.15
N ALA A 162 12.70 9.41 1.27
CA ALA A 162 12.91 8.98 -0.11
C ALA A 162 12.73 10.14 -1.11
N PRO A 163 13.35 10.08 -2.31
CA PRO A 163 13.18 11.11 -3.33
C PRO A 163 11.73 11.18 -3.84
N VAL A 164 11.02 12.24 -3.44
CA VAL A 164 9.58 12.47 -3.68
C VAL A 164 9.18 12.29 -5.15
N GLY A 165 9.90 12.92 -6.08
CA GLY A 165 9.54 12.88 -7.51
C GLY A 165 9.54 11.46 -8.09
N ARG A 166 10.50 10.61 -7.71
CA ARG A 166 10.57 9.22 -8.19
C ARG A 166 9.47 8.36 -7.59
N SER A 167 9.15 8.56 -6.31
CA SER A 167 8.04 7.85 -5.64
C SER A 167 6.70 8.17 -6.30
N VAL A 168 6.40 9.47 -6.43
CA VAL A 168 5.17 9.97 -7.04
C VAL A 168 5.03 9.44 -8.48
N ALA A 169 6.09 9.55 -9.29
CA ALA A 169 6.06 9.09 -10.67
C ALA A 169 5.71 7.59 -10.78
N ARG A 170 6.33 6.72 -9.96
CA ARG A 170 6.04 5.28 -9.98
C ARG A 170 4.58 4.96 -9.65
N ILE A 171 4.05 5.58 -8.60
CA ILE A 171 2.68 5.32 -8.13
C ILE A 171 1.65 5.87 -9.14
N VAL A 172 1.86 7.08 -9.65
CA VAL A 172 0.95 7.72 -10.61
C VAL A 172 0.99 7.00 -11.96
N ILE A 173 2.16 6.61 -12.48
CA ILE A 173 2.27 5.85 -13.73
C ILE A 173 1.63 4.46 -13.58
N GLY A 174 1.90 3.76 -12.49
CA GLY A 174 1.29 2.45 -12.22
C GLY A 174 -0.24 2.55 -12.10
N GLY A 175 -0.73 3.52 -11.32
CA GLY A 175 -2.17 3.74 -11.12
C GLY A 175 -2.89 4.18 -12.39
N SER A 176 -2.31 5.11 -13.16
CA SER A 176 -2.90 5.53 -14.45
C SER A 176 -2.98 4.39 -15.46
N LEU A 177 -1.95 3.54 -15.54
CA LEU A 177 -1.97 2.36 -16.38
C LEU A 177 -3.06 1.36 -15.94
N ALA A 178 -3.18 1.11 -14.62
CA ALA A 178 -4.20 0.22 -14.09
C ALA A 178 -5.61 0.70 -14.46
N LEU A 179 -5.91 1.99 -14.24
CA LEU A 179 -7.20 2.58 -14.60
C LEU A 179 -7.47 2.54 -16.11
N ALA A 180 -6.46 2.80 -16.94
CA ALA A 180 -6.61 2.76 -18.39
C ALA A 180 -6.94 1.35 -18.89
N VAL A 181 -6.25 0.34 -18.34
CA VAL A 181 -6.50 -1.06 -18.68
C VAL A 181 -7.90 -1.50 -18.23
N THR A 182 -8.31 -1.19 -16.99
CA THR A 182 -9.65 -1.61 -16.53
C THR A 182 -10.77 -0.86 -17.23
N PHE A 183 -10.60 0.43 -17.55
CA PHE A 183 -11.52 1.17 -18.40
C PHE A 183 -11.64 0.51 -19.77
N ALA A 184 -10.52 0.18 -20.42
CA ALA A 184 -10.52 -0.47 -21.72
C ALA A 184 -11.29 -1.80 -21.66
N VAL A 185 -11.00 -2.65 -20.67
CA VAL A 185 -11.74 -3.90 -20.44
C VAL A 185 -13.23 -3.63 -20.30
N GLY A 186 -13.63 -2.70 -19.43
CA GLY A 186 -15.04 -2.31 -19.24
C GLY A 186 -15.73 -1.87 -20.53
N SER A 187 -15.06 -1.03 -21.31
CA SER A 187 -15.58 -0.50 -22.56
C SER A 187 -15.84 -1.58 -23.62
N LEU A 188 -15.07 -2.67 -23.61
CA LEU A 188 -15.29 -3.81 -24.52
C LEU A 188 -16.61 -4.54 -24.23
N PHE A 189 -17.02 -4.61 -22.96
CA PHE A 189 -18.28 -5.25 -22.56
C PHE A 189 -19.48 -4.29 -22.62
N GLY A 190 -19.26 -2.98 -22.51
CA GLY A 190 -20.30 -1.96 -22.69
C GLY A 190 -20.76 -1.82 -24.15
N ALA A 191 -19.85 -2.00 -25.11
CA ALA A 191 -20.16 -1.94 -26.54
C ALA A 191 -21.10 -3.06 -27.04
N THR A 192 -21.22 -4.15 -26.28
CA THR A 192 -22.11 -5.28 -26.60
C THR A 192 -23.49 -5.19 -25.94
N ALA A 193 -23.71 -4.20 -25.07
CA ALA A 193 -24.95 -4.04 -24.31
C ALA A 193 -25.90 -2.95 -24.88
N VAL A 194 -25.62 -2.47 -26.10
CA VAL A 194 -26.45 -1.51 -26.86
C VAL A 194 -27.19 -2.22 -27.98
#